data_AF-A0A5D2FYK0-F1
#
_entry.id   AF-A0A5D2FYK0-F1
#
_cell.length_a   1.000
_cell.length_b   1.000
_cell.length_c   1.000
_cell.angle_alpha   90.00
_cell.angle_beta   90.00
_cell.angle_gamma   90.00
#
_symmetry.space_group_name_H-M   'P 1'
#
loop_
_entity.id
_entity.type
_entity.pdbx_description
1 polymer ?
#
loop_
_entity_poly.entity_id
_entity_poly.type
_entity_poly.pdbx_seq_one_letter_code
_entity_poly.pdbx_strand_id
1 'polypeptide(L)'
;MCNAHVNTISGSSKLIKGSGRAIILLPKDTKFVIDDALYSTKSQRNLLSFKDIRLNGYHIETMHKKNIEYLYITKVECGNKYVLEMLLTFSSEPHTFTIWMTG
;
A
#
# COMPACT_ATOMS: atom_id res chain seq x y z
N MET A 1 -10.01 -14.56 20.37
CA MET A 1 -9.97 -14.03 18.99
C MET A 1 -10.97 -12.88 18.90
N CYS A 2 -10.50 -11.64 18.87
CA CYS A 2 -11.37 -10.48 18.76
C CYS A 2 -11.80 -10.30 17.30
N ASN A 3 -13.10 -10.22 17.04
CA ASN A 3 -13.60 -9.79 15.74
C ASN A 3 -13.26 -8.31 15.56
N ALA A 4 -12.20 -8.02 14.82
CA ALA A 4 -11.98 -6.66 14.38
C ALA A 4 -12.97 -6.35 13.25
N HIS A 5 -13.76 -5.30 13.45
CA HIS A 5 -14.61 -4.74 12.40
C HIS A 5 -13.82 -3.62 11.70
N VAL A 6 -13.92 -3.58 10.38
CA VAL A 6 -13.40 -2.46 9.59
C VAL A 6 -14.59 -1.71 9.03
N ASN A 7 -14.60 -0.40 9.25
CA ASN A 7 -15.56 0.50 8.63
C ASN A 7 -15.02 0.88 7.26
N THR A 8 -15.82 0.61 6.24
CA THR A 8 -15.59 1.07 4.87
C THR A 8 -16.65 2.11 4.53
N ILE A 9 -16.50 2.82 3.40
CA ILE A 9 -17.54 3.72 2.91
C ILE A 9 -18.88 3.01 2.63
N SER A 10 -18.86 1.69 2.43
CA SER A 10 -20.05 0.85 2.26
C SER A 10 -20.64 0.37 3.59
N GLY A 11 -20.07 0.76 4.73
CA GLY A 11 -20.46 0.32 6.07
C GLY A 11 -19.43 -0.59 6.75
N SER A 12 -19.76 -1.01 7.97
CA SER A 12 -18.93 -1.91 8.79
C SER A 12 -18.95 -3.32 8.23
N SER A 13 -17.79 -3.96 8.11
CA SER A 13 -17.70 -5.36 7.68
C SER A 13 -16.75 -6.16 8.56
N LYS A 14 -17.13 -7.41 8.81
CA LYS A 14 -16.36 -8.38 9.59
C LYS A 14 -15.43 -9.15 8.66
N LEU A 15 -14.49 -8.44 8.05
CA LEU A 15 -13.54 -9.00 7.08
C LEU A 15 -12.27 -9.53 7.71
N ILE A 16 -11.92 -9.04 8.90
CA ILE A 16 -10.63 -9.33 9.52
C ILE A 16 -10.65 -10.71 10.16
N LYS A 17 -9.71 -11.56 9.73
CA LYS A 17 -9.46 -12.88 10.31
C LYS A 17 -8.31 -12.88 11.30
N GLY A 18 -7.39 -11.93 11.22
CA GLY A 18 -6.26 -11.82 12.12
C GLY A 18 -5.56 -10.48 12.01
N SER A 19 -4.64 -10.23 12.92
CA SER A 19 -3.80 -9.05 12.94
C SER A 19 -2.39 -9.42 13.38
N GLY A 20 -1.40 -8.64 12.98
CA GLY A 20 -0.02 -8.81 13.41
C GLY A 20 0.96 -8.09 12.49
N ARG A 21 2.24 -8.28 12.73
CA ARG A 21 3.29 -7.68 11.92
C ARG A 21 3.36 -8.33 10.54
N ALA A 22 3.41 -7.50 9.50
CA ALA A 22 3.59 -7.94 8.13
C ALA A 22 4.81 -7.26 7.49
N ILE A 23 5.41 -7.97 6.55
CA ILE A 23 6.45 -7.42 5.68
C ILE A 23 5.95 -7.57 4.24
N ILE A 24 5.91 -6.46 3.50
CA ILE A 24 5.60 -6.45 2.07
C ILE A 24 6.88 -6.14 1.32
N LEU A 25 7.19 -6.97 0.32
CA LEU A 25 8.31 -6.76 -0.59
C LEU A 25 7.76 -6.39 -1.97
N LEU A 26 8.25 -5.29 -2.52
CA LEU A 26 7.91 -4.84 -3.87
C LEU A 26 8.96 -5.30 -4.90
N PRO A 27 8.68 -5.19 -6.22
CA PRO A 27 9.51 -5.79 -7.25
C PRO A 27 10.97 -5.34 -7.30
N LYS A 28 11.31 -4.13 -6.82
CA LYS A 28 12.71 -3.66 -6.72
C LYS A 28 13.24 -3.77 -5.30
N ASP A 29 12.79 -4.80 -4.58
CA ASP A 29 13.17 -5.11 -3.20
C ASP A 29 12.86 -3.99 -2.19
N THR A 30 11.95 -3.08 -2.53
CA THR A 30 11.49 -2.06 -1.59
C THR A 30 10.63 -2.73 -0.52
N LYS A 31 11.05 -2.60 0.74
CA LYS A 31 10.48 -3.31 1.88
C LYS A 31 9.61 -2.39 2.73
N PHE A 32 8.35 -2.77 2.92
CA PHE A 32 7.48 -2.17 3.92
C PHE A 32 7.37 -3.08 5.12
N VAL A 33 7.61 -2.52 6.30
CA VAL A 33 7.37 -3.15 7.60
C VAL A 33 6.14 -2.49 8.20
N ILE A 34 5.11 -3.31 8.47
CA ILE A 34 3.84 -2.86 9.03
C ILE A 34 3.67 -3.60 10.34
N ASP A 35 3.75 -2.89 11.46
CA ASP A 35 3.69 -3.53 12.78
C ASP A 35 2.28 -4.01 13.14
N ASP A 36 1.25 -3.27 12.72
CA ASP A 36 -0.16 -3.56 13.01
C ASP A 36 -0.97 -3.85 11.73
N ALA A 37 -0.57 -4.86 10.95
CA ALA A 37 -1.29 -5.25 9.75
C ALA A 37 -2.56 -6.06 10.07
N LEU A 38 -3.61 -5.87 9.27
CA LEU A 38 -4.85 -6.64 9.36
C LEU A 38 -4.95 -7.62 8.18
N TYR A 39 -5.26 -8.87 8.47
CA TYR A 39 -5.40 -9.93 7.47
C TYR A 39 -6.87 -10.26 7.19
N SER A 40 -7.23 -10.28 5.91
CA SER A 40 -8.55 -10.69 5.43
C SER A 40 -8.39 -11.69 4.29
N THR A 41 -8.94 -12.90 4.43
CA THR A 41 -8.94 -13.88 3.33
C THR A 41 -9.89 -13.53 2.21
N LYS A 42 -10.79 -12.55 2.42
CA LYS A 42 -11.79 -12.14 1.43
C LYS A 42 -11.31 -10.97 0.57
N SER A 43 -10.18 -10.35 0.94
CA SER A 43 -9.65 -9.23 0.17
C SER A 43 -8.83 -9.75 -1.01
N GLN A 44 -9.17 -9.31 -2.21
CA GLN A 44 -8.38 -9.58 -3.42
C GLN A 44 -7.12 -8.71 -3.50
N ARG A 45 -7.09 -7.58 -2.78
CA ARG A 45 -6.00 -6.60 -2.80
C ARG A 45 -5.65 -6.17 -1.38
N ASN A 46 -4.39 -5.80 -1.18
CA ASN A 46 -3.92 -5.26 0.10
C ASN A 46 -4.16 -3.75 0.14
N LEU A 47 -4.54 -3.25 1.32
CA LEU A 47 -4.59 -1.82 1.61
C LEU A 47 -3.33 -1.45 2.37
N LEU A 48 -2.71 -0.34 1.99
CA LEU A 48 -1.56 0.21 2.68
C LEU A 48 -1.92 1.62 3.14
N SER A 49 -1.82 1.87 4.44
CA SER A 49 -2.16 3.18 4.97
C SER A 49 -1.06 4.19 4.67
N PHE A 50 -1.46 5.46 4.50
CA PHE A 50 -0.48 6.54 4.38
C PHE A 50 0.47 6.58 5.59
N LYS A 51 -0.03 6.29 6.78
CA LYS A 51 0.77 6.21 8.01
C LYS A 51 1.90 5.18 7.87
N ASP A 52 1.59 3.97 7.40
CA ASP A 52 2.59 2.90 7.24
C ASP A 52 3.64 3.27 6.19
N ILE A 53 3.23 3.91 5.10
CA ILE A 53 4.15 4.42 4.07
C ILE A 53 5.14 5.41 4.68
N ARG A 54 4.65 6.39 5.44
CA ARG A 54 5.47 7.42 6.08
C ARG A 54 6.38 6.86 7.16
N LEU A 55 5.90 5.90 7.95
CA LEU A 55 6.70 5.23 8.98
C LEU A 55 7.86 4.44 8.39
N ASN A 56 7.72 3.92 7.16
CA ASN A 56 8.81 3.29 6.43
C ASN A 56 9.76 4.31 5.76
N GLY A 57 9.55 5.61 5.96
CA GLY A 57 10.38 6.67 5.40
C GLY A 57 10.15 6.91 3.91
N TYR A 58 9.05 6.40 3.36
CA TYR A 58 8.71 6.54 1.96
C TYR A 58 7.63 7.59 1.73
N HIS A 59 7.50 7.97 0.47
CA HIS A 59 6.53 8.90 -0.06
C HIS A 59 5.88 8.26 -1.28
N ILE A 60 4.62 8.61 -1.54
CA ILE A 60 3.91 8.19 -2.75
C ILE A 60 3.61 9.44 -3.58
N GLU A 61 3.91 9.35 -4.86
CA GLU A 61 3.67 10.39 -5.85
C GLU A 61 3.00 9.78 -7.08
N THR A 62 2.04 10.48 -7.67
CA THR A 62 1.47 10.10 -8.96
C THR A 62 2.15 10.90 -10.07
N MET A 63 2.62 10.22 -11.12
CA MET A 63 3.31 10.85 -12.24
C MET A 63 2.77 10.33 -13.57
N HIS A 64 2.61 11.23 -14.53
CA HIS A 64 2.22 10.86 -15.89
C HIS A 64 3.44 10.76 -16.80
N LYS A 65 3.56 9.65 -17.53
CA LYS A 65 4.58 9.45 -18.56
C LYS A 65 3.91 8.89 -19.81
N LYS A 66 3.97 9.66 -20.92
CA LYS A 66 3.34 9.30 -22.21
C LYS A 66 1.85 8.93 -22.07
N ASN A 67 1.08 9.75 -21.35
CA ASN A 67 -0.35 9.54 -21.03
C ASN A 67 -0.67 8.29 -20.18
N ILE A 68 0.34 7.59 -19.66
CA ILE A 68 0.17 6.51 -18.70
C ILE A 68 0.47 7.08 -17.32
N GLU A 69 -0.42 6.80 -16.37
CA GLU A 69 -0.26 7.17 -14.97
C GLU A 69 0.50 6.08 -14.20
N TYR A 70 1.41 6.51 -13.35
CA TYR A 70 2.25 5.66 -12.54
C TYR A 70 2.26 6.14 -11.10
N LEU A 71 2.30 5.19 -10.18
CA LEU A 71 2.54 5.39 -8.77
C LEU A 71 4.04 5.24 -8.50
N TYR A 72 4.66 6.30 -8.03
CA TYR A 72 6.06 6.34 -7.65
C TYR A 72 6.16 6.20 -6.14
N ILE A 73 7.01 5.29 -5.68
CA ILE A 73 7.41 5.25 -4.28
C ILE A 73 8.78 5.89 -4.20
N THR A 74 8.85 7.01 -3.48
CA THR A 74 10.05 7.83 -3.38
C THR A 74 10.57 7.88 -1.94
N LYS A 75 11.85 8.18 -1.79
CA LYS A 75 12.50 8.44 -0.51
C LYS A 75 13.30 9.72 -0.62
N VAL A 76 13.32 10.51 0.45
CA VAL A 76 14.20 11.69 0.52
C VAL A 76 15.34 11.36 1.47
N GLU A 77 16.57 11.42 0.96
CA GLU A 77 17.80 11.26 1.76
C GLU A 77 18.71 12.46 1.50
N CYS A 78 19.19 13.09 2.57
CA CYS A 78 20.06 14.27 2.50
C CYS A 78 19.51 15.40 1.58
N GLY A 79 18.18 15.59 1.56
CA GLY A 79 17.51 16.58 0.72
C GLY A 79 17.29 16.16 -0.74
N ASN A 80 17.84 15.02 -1.17
CA ASN A 80 17.68 14.50 -2.52
C ASN A 80 16.55 13.47 -2.58
N LYS A 81 15.75 13.55 -3.63
CA LYS A 81 14.65 12.61 -3.88
C LYS A 81 15.12 11.45 -4.75
N TYR A 82 14.84 10.24 -4.30
CA TYR A 82 15.13 8.98 -4.99
C TYR A 82 13.83 8.25 -5.32
N VAL A 83 13.74 7.70 -6.53
CA VAL A 83 12.61 6.84 -6.93
C VAL A 83 13.02 5.40 -6.68
N LEU A 84 12.34 4.74 -5.74
CA LEU A 84 12.58 3.35 -5.39
C LEU A 84 11.74 2.42 -6.27
N GLU A 85 10.44 2.70 -6.39
CA GLU A 85 9.50 1.93 -7.23
C GLU A 85 8.77 2.83 -8.22
N MET A 86 8.38 2.22 -9.34
CA MET A 86 7.50 2.81 -10.33
C MET A 86 6.48 1.75 -10.75
N LEU A 87 5.26 1.87 -10.25
CA LEU A 87 4.17 0.92 -10.45
C LEU A 87 3.13 1.54 -11.38
N LEU A 88 2.56 0.78 -12.32
CA LEU A 88 1.41 1.27 -13.10
C LEU A 88 0.17 1.38 -12.20
N THR A 89 -0.54 2.51 -12.25
CA THR A 89 -1.79 2.68 -11.47
C THR A 89 -2.95 1.87 -12.05
N PHE A 90 -2.96 1.67 -13.37
CA PHE A 90 -3.93 0.84 -14.08
C PHE A 90 -3.21 -0.30 -14.81
N SER A 91 -3.14 -1.45 -14.15
CA SER A 91 -2.92 -2.72 -14.82
C SER A 91 -4.20 -3.55 -14.71
N SER A 92 -4.68 -4.05 -15.85
CA SER A 92 -5.77 -5.04 -15.93
C SER A 92 -5.32 -6.43 -15.47
N GLU A 93 -4.08 -6.60 -15.00
CA GLU A 93 -3.56 -7.89 -14.58
C GLU A 93 -3.86 -8.19 -13.10
N PRO A 94 -4.22 -9.45 -12.78
CA PRO A 94 -4.66 -9.89 -11.46
C PRO A 94 -3.55 -9.88 -10.38
N HIS A 95 -2.31 -9.50 -10.71
CA HIS A 95 -1.16 -9.53 -9.81
C HIS A 95 -0.53 -8.15 -9.56
N THR A 96 -1.33 -7.08 -9.49
CA THR A 96 -0.82 -5.73 -9.15
C THR A 96 -1.35 -5.27 -7.78
N PHE A 97 -0.44 -4.78 -6.93
CA PHE A 97 -0.76 -4.10 -5.67
C PHE A 97 -1.42 -2.75 -5.97
N THR A 98 -2.74 -2.64 -5.79
CA THR A 98 -3.44 -1.35 -5.83
C THR A 98 -3.44 -0.72 -4.44
N ILE A 99 -2.63 0.30 -4.22
CA ILE A 99 -2.65 1.10 -2.99
C ILE A 99 -3.85 2.04 -3.07
N TRP A 100 -4.84 1.87 -2.19
CA TRP A 100 -5.91 2.87 -2.03
C TRP A 100 -5.44 3.89 -0.98
N MET A 101 -5.31 5.15 -1.40
CA MET A 101 -5.10 6.28 -0.48
C MET A 101 -6.47 6.71 0.06
N THR A 102 -6.73 6.51 1.35
CA THR A 102 -7.84 7.21 2.02
C THR A 102 -7.33 8.57 2.47
N GLY A 103 -8.02 9.63 2.05
CA GLY A 103 -7.79 11.01 2.50
C GLY A 103 -8.33 11.28 3.90
#